data_AF-A0A8A1LFW2-F1
#
_entry.id   AF-A0A8A1LFW2-F1
#
_cell.length_a   1.000
_cell.length_b   1.000
_cell.length_c   1.000
_cell.angle_alpha   90.00
_cell.angle_beta   90.00
_cell.angle_gamma   90.00
#
_symmetry.space_group_name_H-M   'P 1'
#
loop_
_entity.id
_entity.type
_entity.pdbx_description
1 polymer ?
#
loop_
_entity_poly.entity_id
_entity_poly.type
_entity_poly.pdbx_seq_one_letter_code
_entity_poly.pdbx_strand_id
1 'polypeptide(L)'
;MVTGLCFFVSISFAPIFASIPPWATGCTLVLVGSMMTKVASDINWSYIGDAVPAFVTLAVMPFTYSIAYGLIAGIMSYILLNTVAFVLEKVSGGRLVLHNKDLKSRGRGGFRVGSCPAG
;
A
#
# COMPACT_ATOMS: atom_id res chain seq x y z
N MET A 1 20.13 -9.59 17.41
CA MET A 1 21.39 -10.34 17.62
C MET A 1 21.33 -11.74 17.02
N VAL A 2 20.37 -12.60 17.39
CA VAL A 2 20.25 -13.97 16.84
C VAL A 2 20.09 -14.04 15.31
N THR A 3 19.29 -13.14 14.71
CA THR A 3 19.12 -13.05 13.25
C THR A 3 20.38 -12.62 12.52
N GLY A 4 21.13 -11.66 13.07
CA GLY A 4 22.42 -11.23 12.51
C GLY A 4 23.49 -12.32 12.59
N LEU A 5 23.53 -13.07 13.69
CA LEU A 5 24.46 -14.18 13.88
C LEU A 5 24.12 -15.36 12.94
N CYS A 6 22.83 -15.64 12.73
CA CYS A 6 22.37 -16.63 11.75
C CYS A 6 22.66 -16.19 10.30
N PHE A 7 22.58 -14.90 9.98
CA PHE A 7 22.93 -14.37 8.65
C PHE A 7 24.44 -14.53 8.36
N PHE A 8 25.28 -14.32 9.38
CA PHE A 8 26.72 -14.51 9.28
C PHE A 8 27.11 -15.98 9.06
N VAL A 9 26.43 -16.92 9.72
CA VAL A 9 26.62 -18.36 9.49
C VAL A 9 26.08 -18.79 8.11
N SER A 10 24.99 -18.18 7.65
CA SER A 10 24.39 -18.47 6.34
C SER A 10 25.28 -18.10 5.16
N ILE A 11 26.18 -17.11 5.28
CA ILE A 11 27.05 -16.71 4.18
C ILE A 11 28.06 -17.81 3.82
N SER A 12 28.47 -18.62 4.79
CA SER A 12 29.33 -19.81 4.58
C SER A 12 28.57 -20.98 3.96
N PHE A 13 27.24 -21.03 4.11
CA PHE A 13 26.37 -22.04 3.50
C PHE A 13 25.83 -21.64 2.12
N ALA A 14 25.99 -20.39 1.70
CA ALA A 14 25.64 -19.92 0.36
C ALA A 14 26.15 -20.81 -0.80
N PRO A 15 27.38 -21.36 -0.80
CA PRO A 15 27.84 -22.26 -1.86
C PRO A 15 27.10 -23.61 -1.89
N ILE A 16 26.55 -24.09 -0.77
CA ILE A 16 25.73 -25.31 -0.72
C ILE A 16 24.35 -25.07 -1.35
N PHE A 17 23.77 -23.88 -1.15
CA PHE A 17 22.49 -23.53 -1.79
C PHE A 17 22.63 -23.27 -3.30
N ALA A 18 23.83 -22.93 -3.79
CA ALA A 18 24.10 -22.69 -5.20
C ALA A 18 24.00 -23.97 -6.06
N SER A 19 24.05 -25.17 -5.47
CA SER A 19 23.81 -26.43 -6.20
C SER A 19 22.33 -26.81 -6.31
N ILE A 20 21.41 -26.02 -5.73
CA ILE A 20 19.98 -26.27 -5.83
C ILE A 20 19.48 -25.83 -7.22
N PRO A 21 18.69 -26.66 -7.91
CA PRO A 21 18.20 -26.31 -9.22
C PRO A 21 17.31 -25.05 -9.22
N PRO A 22 17.41 -24.18 -10.25
CA PRO A 22 16.71 -22.90 -10.29
C PRO A 22 15.20 -23.01 -10.48
N TRP A 23 14.67 -24.17 -10.88
CA TRP A 23 13.24 -24.40 -11.00
C TRP A 23 12.53 -24.50 -9.63
N ALA A 24 13.26 -24.80 -8.56
CA ALA A 24 12.70 -24.89 -7.21
C ALA A 24 12.30 -23.51 -6.63
N THR A 25 12.99 -22.43 -7.00
CA THR A 25 12.72 -21.08 -6.46
C THR A 25 11.46 -20.44 -7.03
N GLY A 26 11.05 -20.86 -8.25
CA GLY A 26 9.84 -20.37 -8.90
C GLY A 26 8.57 -20.65 -8.09
N CYS A 27 8.41 -21.87 -7.58
CA CYS A 27 7.27 -22.25 -6.75
C CYS A 27 7.19 -21.40 -5.46
N THR A 28 8.34 -21.11 -4.85
CA THR A 28 8.41 -20.27 -3.64
C THR A 28 7.98 -18.83 -3.94
N LEU A 29 8.42 -18.24 -5.06
CA LEU A 29 8.03 -16.89 -5.45
C LEU A 29 6.52 -16.76 -5.71
N VAL A 30 5.90 -17.78 -6.29
CA VAL A 30 4.43 -17.81 -6.50
C VAL A 30 3.68 -17.85 -5.16
N LEU A 31 4.10 -18.72 -4.24
CA LEU A 31 3.51 -18.82 -2.90
C LEU A 31 3.65 -17.51 -2.12
N VAL A 32 4.86 -16.97 -2.03
CA VAL A 32 5.12 -15.70 -1.34
C VAL A 32 4.33 -14.55 -2.00
N GLY A 33 4.27 -14.50 -3.33
CA GLY A 33 3.47 -13.51 -4.07
C GLY A 33 2.00 -13.53 -3.67
N SER A 34 1.39 -14.72 -3.62
CA SER A 34 -0.01 -14.87 -3.17
C SER A 34 -0.25 -14.40 -1.73
N MET A 35 0.71 -14.63 -0.83
CA MET A 35 0.63 -14.16 0.54
C MET A 35 0.73 -12.64 0.64
N MET A 36 1.52 -12.01 -0.23
CA MET A 36 1.67 -10.55 -0.28
C MET A 36 0.45 -9.86 -0.87
N THR A 37 -0.25 -10.47 -1.83
CA THR A 37 -1.50 -9.92 -2.38
C THR A 37 -2.59 -9.78 -1.31
N LYS A 38 -2.60 -10.64 -0.29
CA LYS A 38 -3.52 -10.52 0.86
C LYS A 38 -3.39 -9.18 1.58
N VAL A 39 -2.17 -8.65 1.68
CA VAL A 39 -1.92 -7.33 2.30
C VAL A 39 -2.50 -6.20 1.46
N ALA A 40 -2.44 -6.30 0.13
CA ALA A 40 -3.08 -5.33 -0.77
C ALA A 40 -4.61 -5.34 -0.67
N SER A 41 -5.22 -6.46 -0.24
CA SER A 41 -6.67 -6.55 -0.01
C SER A 41 -7.13 -5.86 1.28
N ASP A 42 -6.24 -5.55 2.22
CA ASP A 42 -6.56 -4.86 3.49
C ASP A 42 -6.77 -3.34 3.29
N ILE A 43 -6.46 -2.83 2.09
CA ILE A 43 -6.60 -1.42 1.73
C ILE A 43 -8.09 -1.04 1.70
N ASN A 44 -8.43 0.16 2.20
CA ASN A 44 -9.81 0.65 2.21
C ASN A 44 -10.28 1.09 0.80
N TRP A 45 -10.74 0.14 0.00
CA TRP A 45 -11.24 0.37 -1.36
C TRP A 45 -12.51 1.25 -1.43
N SER A 46 -13.18 1.44 -0.30
CA SER A 46 -14.39 2.27 -0.22
C SER A 46 -14.08 3.77 -0.32
N TYR A 47 -12.85 4.18 0.00
CA TYR A 47 -12.43 5.58 -0.09
C TYR A 47 -11.63 5.83 -1.36
N ILE A 48 -12.18 6.65 -2.26
CA ILE A 48 -11.58 6.97 -3.57
C ILE A 48 -10.16 7.55 -3.43
N GLY A 49 -9.89 8.32 -2.37
CA GLY A 49 -8.57 8.91 -2.14
C GLY A 49 -7.47 7.90 -1.78
N ASP A 50 -7.82 6.70 -1.31
CA ASP A 50 -6.87 5.63 -0.98
C ASP A 50 -6.90 4.53 -2.06
N ALA A 51 -8.07 4.25 -2.64
CA ALA A 51 -8.27 3.25 -3.69
C ALA A 51 -7.56 3.60 -5.01
N VAL A 52 -7.61 4.87 -5.44
CA VAL A 52 -6.97 5.33 -6.69
C VAL A 52 -5.44 5.20 -6.62
N PRO A 53 -4.74 5.75 -5.61
CA PRO A 53 -3.30 5.59 -5.53
C PRO A 53 -2.88 4.13 -5.33
N ALA A 54 -3.62 3.32 -4.55
CA ALA A 54 -3.34 1.90 -4.39
C ALA A 54 -3.40 1.14 -5.73
N PHE A 55 -4.42 1.40 -6.56
CA PHE A 55 -4.55 0.79 -7.89
C PHE A 55 -3.41 1.21 -8.82
N VAL A 56 -3.08 2.50 -8.87
CA VAL A 56 -1.97 3.01 -9.70
C VAL A 56 -0.65 2.37 -9.27
N THR A 57 -0.39 2.24 -7.98
CA THR A 57 0.84 1.63 -7.45
C THR A 57 0.96 0.16 -7.89
N LEU A 58 -0.12 -0.62 -7.77
CA LEU A 58 -0.16 -2.03 -8.14
C LEU A 58 0.01 -2.26 -9.65
N ALA A 59 -0.51 -1.36 -10.49
CA ALA A 59 -0.38 -1.45 -11.93
C ALA A 59 0.99 -0.97 -12.45
N VAL A 60 1.56 0.08 -11.85
CA VAL A 60 2.83 0.68 -12.30
C VAL A 60 4.05 -0.16 -11.90
N MET A 61 4.04 -0.83 -10.73
CA MET A 61 5.16 -1.70 -10.32
C MET A 61 5.55 -2.76 -11.35
N PRO A 62 4.63 -3.60 -11.87
CA PRO A 62 4.97 -4.58 -12.90
C PRO A 62 5.29 -3.93 -14.25
N PHE A 63 4.66 -2.80 -14.58
CA PHE A 63 4.90 -2.12 -15.86
C PHE A 63 6.31 -1.49 -15.95
N THR A 64 6.79 -0.91 -14.85
CA THR A 64 8.12 -0.26 -14.79
C THR A 64 9.24 -1.22 -14.39
N TYR A 65 8.93 -2.48 -14.08
CA TYR A 65 9.88 -3.47 -13.54
C TYR A 65 10.68 -2.96 -12.32
N SER A 66 10.16 -1.94 -11.62
CA SER A 66 10.84 -1.25 -10.54
C SER A 66 9.86 -0.89 -9.44
N ILE A 67 10.08 -1.51 -8.28
CA ILE A 67 9.29 -1.26 -7.07
C ILE A 67 9.41 0.20 -6.64
N ALA A 68 10.59 0.81 -6.81
CA ALA A 68 10.83 2.20 -6.42
C ALA A 68 9.96 3.17 -7.23
N TYR A 69 9.95 3.06 -8.56
CA TYR A 69 9.15 3.94 -9.42
C TYR A 69 7.65 3.75 -9.22
N GLY A 70 7.19 2.51 -9.04
CA GLY A 70 5.78 2.23 -8.73
C GLY A 70 5.34 2.89 -7.42
N LEU A 71 6.16 2.80 -6.37
CA LEU A 71 5.88 3.40 -5.07
C LEU A 71 5.86 4.94 -5.13
N ILE A 72 6.81 5.55 -5.85
CA ILE A 72 6.86 7.01 -6.07
C ILE A 72 5.60 7.49 -6.81
N ALA A 73 5.18 6.79 -7.87
CA ALA A 73 3.97 7.15 -8.61
C ALA A 73 2.70 7.06 -7.74
N GLY A 74 2.61 6.04 -6.88
CA GLY A 74 1.52 5.89 -5.90
C GLY A 74 1.46 7.04 -4.90
N ILE A 75 2.60 7.40 -4.30
CA ILE A 75 2.71 8.52 -3.36
C ILE A 75 2.36 9.85 -4.05
N MET A 76 2.85 10.08 -5.27
CA MET A 76 2.54 11.30 -6.03
C MET A 76 1.05 11.42 -6.33
N SER A 77 0.38 10.31 -6.69
CA SER A 77 -1.07 10.29 -6.91
C SER A 77 -1.84 10.63 -5.63
N TYR A 78 -1.40 10.10 -4.48
CA TYR A 78 -2.01 10.44 -3.18
C TYR A 78 -1.83 11.93 -2.82
N ILE A 79 -0.62 12.46 -3.00
CA ILE A 79 -0.32 13.88 -2.73
C ILE A 79 -1.15 14.78 -3.63
N LEU A 80 -1.26 14.47 -4.94
CA LEU A 80 -2.08 15.23 -5.88
C LEU A 80 -3.55 15.23 -5.46
N LEU A 81 -4.13 14.06 -5.14
CA LEU A 81 -5.52 13.97 -4.69
C LEU A 81 -5.77 14.75 -3.40
N ASN A 82 -4.89 14.63 -2.41
CA ASN A 82 -5.01 15.35 -1.15
C ASN A 82 -4.81 16.87 -1.33
N THR A 83 -3.91 17.29 -2.22
CA THR A 83 -3.66 18.71 -2.52
C THR A 83 -4.84 19.34 -3.25
N VAL A 84 -5.39 18.66 -4.26
CA VAL A 84 -6.59 19.13 -4.98
C VAL A 84 -7.78 19.24 -4.03
N ALA A 85 -7.98 18.25 -3.15
CA ALA A 85 -9.03 18.31 -2.13
C ALA A 85 -8.84 19.49 -1.16
N PHE A 86 -7.60 19.74 -0.72
CA PHE A 86 -7.28 20.87 0.16
C PHE A 86 -7.50 22.24 -0.50
N VAL A 87 -7.13 22.37 -1.78
CA VAL A 87 -7.34 23.60 -2.56
C VAL A 87 -8.83 23.86 -2.78
N LEU A 88 -9.62 22.83 -3.09
CA LEU A 88 -11.07 22.95 -3.23
C LEU A 88 -11.74 23.37 -1.91
N GLU A 89 -11.27 22.87 -0.77
CA GLU A 89 -11.77 23.27 0.56
C GLU A 89 -11.45 24.75 0.86
N LYS A 90 -10.22 25.19 0.55
CA LYS A 90 -9.77 26.57 0.72
C LYS A 90 -10.48 27.58 -0.20
N VAL A 91 -10.79 27.19 -1.43
CA VAL A 91 -11.45 28.06 -2.42
C VAL A 91 -12.97 28.06 -2.23
N SER A 92 -13.58 26.94 -1.82
CA SER A 92 -15.04 26.82 -1.71
C SER A 92 -15.63 27.32 -0.38
N GLY A 93 -14.80 27.76 0.59
CA GLY A 93 -15.27 28.45 1.80
C GLY A 93 -16.33 27.69 2.62
N GLY A 94 -16.34 26.35 2.56
CA GLY A 94 -17.19 25.50 3.41
C GLY A 94 -18.39 24.78 2.76
N ARG A 95 -18.54 24.71 1.42
CA ARG A 95 -19.72 24.03 0.79
C ARG A 95 -19.47 22.64 0.18
N LEU A 96 -18.26 22.32 -0.25
CA LEU A 96 -17.95 21.02 -0.87
C LEU A 96 -17.36 20.04 0.16
N VAL A 97 -18.22 19.34 0.88
CA VAL A 97 -17.82 18.10 1.56
C VAL A 97 -17.69 17.04 0.47
N LEU A 98 -16.47 16.57 0.18
CA LEU A 98 -16.31 15.36 -0.63
C LEU A 98 -17.13 14.27 0.08
N HIS A 99 -18.18 13.80 -0.60
CA HIS A 99 -19.28 12.95 -0.13
C HIS A 99 -18.84 11.53 0.29
N ASN A 100 -17.62 11.36 0.80
CA ASN A 100 -17.06 10.10 1.28
C ASN A 100 -16.02 10.30 2.42
N LYS A 101 -16.02 11.40 3.19
CA LYS A 101 -15.15 11.53 4.39
C LYS A 101 -15.53 10.54 5.51
N ASP A 102 -16.74 9.97 5.46
CA ASP A 102 -17.29 9.06 6.48
C ASP A 102 -16.73 7.63 6.42
N LEU A 103 -16.20 7.21 5.26
CA LEU A 103 -15.65 5.86 5.04
C LEU A 103 -14.22 5.72 5.56
N LYS A 104 -13.46 6.82 5.60
CA LYS A 104 -12.12 6.88 6.20
C LYS A 104 -12.13 6.51 7.70
N SER A 105 -13.27 6.68 8.37
CA SER A 105 -13.49 6.41 9.80
C SER A 105 -13.85 4.95 10.12
N ARG A 106 -14.13 4.10 9.12
CA ARG A 106 -14.52 2.68 9.35
C ARG A 106 -13.36 1.68 9.25
N GLY A 107 -12.23 2.06 8.64
CA GLY A 107 -11.06 1.18 8.43
C GLY A 107 -10.01 1.21 9.54
N ARG A 108 -10.08 2.18 10.47
CA ARG A 108 -9.33 2.16 11.73
C ARG A 108 -10.33 1.90 12.85
N GLY A 109 -10.16 0.80 13.59
CA GLY A 109 -11.03 0.46 14.70
C GLY A 109 -11.32 1.64 15.62
N GLY A 110 -12.61 1.93 15.81
CA GLY A 110 -13.16 2.57 17.00
C GLY A 110 -12.59 3.93 17.41
N PHE A 111 -12.93 5.00 16.68
CA PHE A 111 -13.23 6.26 17.37
C PHE A 111 -14.52 6.83 16.82
N ARG A 112 -15.58 6.65 17.61
CA ARG A 112 -16.93 7.15 17.37
C ARG A 112 -16.87 8.68 17.46
N VAL A 113 -16.50 9.36 16.37
CA VAL A 113 -16.78 10.78 16.24
C VAL A 113 -18.28 10.86 16.02
N GLY A 114 -19.00 11.06 17.12
CA GLY A 114 -20.43 11.31 17.10
C GLY A 114 -20.70 12.55 16.27
N SER A 115 -21.13 12.33 15.03
CA SER A 115 -21.89 13.32 14.28
C SER A 115 -23.24 13.45 14.97
N CYS A 116 -23.40 14.43 15.85
CA CYS A 116 -24.71 15.01 16.10
C CYS A 116 -24.92 16.10 15.05
N PRO A 117 -25.88 15.96 14.11
CA PRO A 117 -26.27 17.06 13.27
C PRO A 117 -27.27 17.97 14.01
N ALA A 118 -27.06 19.28 13.82
CA ALA A 118 -28.06 20.35 13.72
C ALA A 118 -29.36 20.24 14.57
N GLY A 119 -29.42 21.09 15.58
CA GLY A 119 -30.63 21.71 16.14
C GLY A 119 -30.25 23.11 16.62
#